data_AF-A0A518DV60-F1
#
_entry.id   AF-A0A518DV60-F1
#
_cell.length_a   1.000
_cell.length_b   1.000
_cell.length_c   1.000
_cell.angle_alpha   90.00
_cell.angle_beta   90.00
_cell.angle_gamma   90.00
#
_symmetry.space_group_name_H-M   'P 1'
#
loop_
_entity.id
_entity.type
_entity.pdbx_description
1 polymer ?
#
loop_
_entity_poly.entity_id
_entity_poly.type
_entity_poly.pdbx_seq_one_letter_code
_entity_poly.pdbx_strand_id
1 'polypeptide(L)'
;MLRTLVLLAVVASFSLTVFNATSSAADAEKKASIKQVMKEAMKGPLGKKVASGDATPEEQAKLVSLLKDMAAAKPPKGDQASWDAKAKALVEAAEGVQAGTAGSGAALTAALNCGACHKAHKG
;
A
#
# COMPACT_ATOMS: atom_id res chain seq x y z
N MET A 1 -52.45 25.77 -31.23
CA MET A 1 -51.97 25.69 -32.63
C MET A 1 -50.48 25.38 -32.59
N LEU A 2 -50.13 24.18 -33.04
CA LEU A 2 -48.79 23.64 -33.23
C LEU A 2 -48.21 24.20 -34.54
N ARG A 3 -46.92 24.63 -34.54
CA ARG A 3 -46.02 24.94 -35.70
C ARG A 3 -45.05 26.09 -35.32
N THR A 4 -43.72 26.12 -35.46
CA THR A 4 -42.68 25.23 -36.06
C THR A 4 -41.29 25.85 -35.73
N LEU A 5 -40.19 25.10 -35.93
CA LEU A 5 -38.77 25.51 -36.19
C LEU A 5 -37.89 25.77 -34.94
N VAL A 6 -37.10 24.79 -34.45
CA VAL A 6 -35.81 24.24 -34.93
C VAL A 6 -34.69 25.29 -34.97
N LEU A 7 -33.63 25.11 -34.14
CA LEU A 7 -32.21 24.98 -34.56
C LEU A 7 -31.19 25.19 -33.41
N LEU A 8 -30.25 24.23 -33.34
CA LEU A 8 -28.80 24.32 -33.03
C LEU A 8 -28.36 24.55 -31.56
N ALA A 9 -27.79 23.53 -30.90
CA ALA A 9 -26.37 23.09 -30.91
C ALA A 9 -25.55 23.82 -29.81
N VAL A 10 -24.70 23.22 -28.98
CA VAL A 10 -23.63 22.25 -29.20
C VAL A 10 -23.32 21.54 -27.87
N VAL A 11 -23.07 20.24 -27.95
CA VAL A 11 -22.44 19.43 -26.90
C VAL A 11 -20.98 19.89 -26.71
N ALA A 12 -20.61 20.33 -25.52
CA ALA A 12 -19.21 20.52 -25.13
C ALA A 12 -18.90 19.65 -23.90
N SER A 13 -18.71 18.36 -24.18
CA SER A 13 -17.97 17.44 -23.32
C SER A 13 -16.47 17.68 -23.50
N PHE A 14 -15.66 17.26 -22.52
CA PHE A 14 -14.18 17.15 -22.54
C PHE A 14 -13.43 18.50 -22.36
N SER A 15 -12.48 18.69 -21.45
CA SER A 15 -11.63 17.75 -20.73
C SER A 15 -11.07 18.39 -19.46
N LEU A 16 -11.29 17.79 -18.29
CA LEU A 16 -10.43 18.02 -17.14
C LEU A 16 -9.22 17.08 -17.25
N THR A 17 -8.28 17.39 -18.15
CA THR A 17 -6.97 16.74 -18.13
C THR A 17 -6.14 17.33 -17.00
N VAL A 18 -6.31 16.77 -15.79
CA VAL A 18 -5.26 16.87 -14.76
C VAL A 18 -4.12 15.96 -15.22
N PHE A 19 -3.29 16.46 -16.12
CA PHE A 19 -2.03 15.83 -16.49
C PHE A 19 -1.06 16.01 -15.33
N ASN A 20 -1.11 15.08 -14.38
CA ASN A 20 -0.23 15.09 -13.21
C ASN A 20 1.18 14.58 -13.61
N ALA A 21 1.94 15.44 -14.29
CA ALA A 21 3.31 15.20 -14.71
C ALA A 21 4.31 15.59 -13.62
N THR A 22 4.25 14.89 -12.49
CA THR A 22 5.34 14.84 -11.49
C THR A 22 5.52 13.39 -11.06
N SER A 23 5.85 12.52 -12.02
CA SER A 23 5.65 11.06 -11.86
C SER A 23 6.91 10.20 -12.04
N SER A 24 8.11 10.77 -12.09
CA SER A 24 9.35 9.97 -12.27
C SER A 24 10.10 9.71 -10.96
N ALA A 25 10.44 10.77 -10.20
CA ALA A 25 11.20 10.62 -8.95
C ALA A 25 10.36 10.01 -7.82
N ALA A 26 9.14 10.51 -7.61
CA ALA A 26 8.25 10.03 -6.56
C ALA A 26 7.82 8.56 -6.77
N ASP A 27 7.72 8.11 -8.03
CA ASP A 27 7.40 6.71 -8.35
C ASP A 27 8.62 5.79 -8.11
N ALA A 28 9.83 6.27 -8.43
CA ALA A 28 11.07 5.56 -8.13
C ALA A 28 11.31 5.41 -6.61
N GLU A 29 11.06 6.46 -5.83
CA GLU A 29 11.13 6.44 -4.36
C GLU A 29 10.10 5.47 -3.77
N LYS A 30 8.85 5.51 -4.26
CA LYS A 30 7.79 4.58 -3.85
C LYS A 30 8.17 3.13 -4.18
N LYS A 31 8.69 2.84 -5.38
CA LYS A 31 9.20 1.49 -5.71
C LYS A 31 10.39 1.09 -4.84
N ALA A 32 11.26 2.02 -4.47
CA ALA A 32 12.37 1.76 -3.56
C ALA A 32 11.86 1.35 -2.17
N SER A 33 10.84 2.03 -1.64
CA SER A 33 10.22 1.66 -0.34
C SER A 33 9.66 0.23 -0.35
N ILE A 34 8.94 -0.16 -1.41
CA ILE A 34 8.41 -1.53 -1.57
C ILE A 34 9.57 -2.53 -1.63
N LYS A 35 10.62 -2.26 -2.40
CA LYS A 35 11.80 -3.15 -2.47
C LYS A 35 12.50 -3.27 -1.13
N GLN A 36 12.61 -2.17 -0.39
CA GLN A 36 13.27 -2.14 0.91
C GLN A 36 12.52 -2.98 1.95
N VAL A 37 11.21 -2.79 2.10
CA VAL A 37 10.42 -3.60 3.03
C VAL A 37 10.41 -5.08 2.63
N MET A 38 10.39 -5.39 1.34
CA MET A 38 10.52 -6.78 0.88
C MET A 38 11.88 -7.38 1.25
N LYS A 39 12.97 -6.61 1.14
CA LYS A 39 14.33 -7.06 1.47
C LYS A 39 14.52 -7.23 2.98
N GLU A 40 14.10 -6.25 3.77
CA GLU A 40 14.44 -6.17 5.18
C GLU A 40 13.43 -6.93 6.06
N ALA A 41 12.13 -6.82 5.76
CA ALA A 41 11.06 -7.38 6.58
C ALA A 41 10.53 -8.73 6.08
N MET A 42 10.25 -8.84 4.79
CA MET A 42 9.55 -10.03 4.25
C MET A 42 10.51 -11.19 3.93
N LYS A 43 11.58 -10.90 3.17
CA LYS A 43 12.65 -11.86 2.88
C LYS A 43 13.70 -11.88 3.98
N GLY A 44 13.96 -10.71 4.56
CA GLY A 44 14.85 -10.55 5.70
C GLY A 44 14.20 -11.02 7.00
N PRO A 45 14.96 -11.01 8.10
CA PRO A 45 14.49 -11.57 9.37
C PRO A 45 13.53 -10.63 10.12
N LEU A 46 13.49 -9.33 9.78
CA LEU A 46 12.87 -8.32 10.64
C LEU A 46 11.39 -8.58 10.90
N GLY A 47 10.60 -8.90 9.87
CA GLY A 47 9.17 -9.16 10.05
C GLY A 47 8.91 -10.35 10.96
N LYS A 48 9.68 -11.43 10.79
CA LYS A 48 9.57 -12.64 11.62
C LYS A 48 10.02 -12.39 13.06
N LYS A 49 11.14 -11.70 13.26
CA LYS A 49 11.64 -11.32 14.59
C LYS A 49 10.61 -10.51 15.37
N VAL A 50 9.97 -9.54 14.73
CA VAL A 50 8.93 -8.74 15.38
C VAL A 50 7.72 -9.62 15.69
N ALA A 51 7.30 -10.48 14.76
CA ALA A 51 6.17 -11.36 14.98
C ALA A 51 6.39 -12.42 16.09
N SER A 52 7.63 -12.88 16.29
CA SER A 52 7.99 -13.84 17.34
C SER A 52 8.26 -13.20 18.70
N GLY A 53 8.41 -11.88 18.76
CA GLY A 53 8.76 -11.15 19.98
C GLY A 53 10.27 -11.07 20.26
N ASP A 54 11.12 -11.50 19.32
CA ASP A 54 12.59 -11.48 19.46
C ASP A 54 13.22 -10.13 19.05
N ALA A 55 12.40 -9.19 18.58
CA ALA A 55 12.87 -7.90 18.07
C ALA A 55 13.05 -6.86 19.20
N THR A 56 14.09 -6.04 19.09
CA THR A 56 14.26 -4.87 19.96
C THR A 56 13.20 -3.79 19.65
N PRO A 57 12.95 -2.83 20.56
CA PRO A 57 12.04 -1.71 20.30
C PRO A 57 12.38 -0.92 19.02
N GLU A 58 13.67 -0.76 18.71
CA GLU A 58 14.14 -0.10 17.49
C GLU A 58 13.82 -0.93 16.25
N GLU A 59 13.98 -2.25 16.31
CA GLU A 59 13.59 -3.17 15.24
C GLU A 59 12.06 -3.14 15.00
N GLN A 60 11.25 -3.07 16.07
CA GLN A 60 9.80 -2.93 15.96
C GLN A 60 9.40 -1.60 15.29
N ALA A 61 9.96 -0.47 15.76
CA ALA A 61 9.71 0.84 15.18
C ALA A 61 10.15 0.91 13.70
N LYS A 62 11.29 0.28 13.38
CA LYS A 62 11.78 0.16 12.00
C LYS A 62 10.80 -0.60 11.11
N LEU A 63 10.25 -1.71 11.58
CA LEU A 63 9.26 -2.47 10.81
C LEU A 63 8.00 -1.63 10.55
N VAL A 64 7.49 -0.94 11.57
CA VAL A 64 6.31 -0.06 11.44
C VAL A 64 6.56 1.03 10.39
N SER A 65 7.73 1.69 10.43
CA SER A 65 8.09 2.70 9.43
C SER A 65 8.11 2.14 8.01
N LEU A 66 8.82 1.03 7.79
CA LEU A 66 8.92 0.39 6.48
C LEU A 66 7.54 -0.02 5.91
N LEU A 67 6.65 -0.50 6.77
CA LEU A 67 5.30 -0.90 6.38
C LEU A 67 4.43 0.31 6.06
N LYS A 68 4.56 1.43 6.79
CA LYS A 68 3.85 2.68 6.48
C LYS A 68 4.31 3.29 5.15
N ASP A 69 5.61 3.30 4.90
CA ASP A 69 6.17 3.81 3.64
C ASP A 69 5.66 2.98 2.46
N MET A 70 5.63 1.65 2.61
CA MET A 70 5.03 0.75 1.63
C MET A 70 3.52 1.00 1.47
N ALA A 71 2.77 1.15 2.55
CA ALA A 71 1.33 1.40 2.49
C ALA A 71 1.00 2.70 1.74
N ALA A 72 1.85 3.72 1.84
CA ALA A 72 1.72 4.98 1.11
C ALA A 72 2.13 4.89 -0.39
N ALA A 73 2.73 3.78 -0.82
CA ALA A 73 3.07 3.53 -2.21
C ALA A 73 1.85 3.01 -3.00
N LYS A 74 1.86 3.22 -4.32
CA LYS A 74 0.90 2.57 -5.23
C LYS A 74 1.36 1.13 -5.49
N PRO A 75 0.43 0.15 -5.61
CA PRO A 75 0.82 -1.20 -5.94
C PRO A 75 1.46 -1.23 -7.34
N PRO A 76 2.52 -2.04 -7.56
CA PRO A 76 3.11 -2.21 -8.89
C PRO A 76 2.12 -2.76 -9.92
N LYS A 77 1.13 -3.54 -9.45
CA LYS A 77 0.07 -4.15 -10.25
C LYS A 77 -1.21 -4.32 -9.43
N GLY A 78 -2.35 -4.39 -10.11
CA GLY A 78 -3.62 -4.75 -9.50
C GLY A 78 -4.33 -3.57 -8.84
N ASP A 79 -5.30 -3.89 -7.99
CA ASP A 79 -6.22 -2.91 -7.41
C ASP A 79 -5.67 -2.23 -6.16
N GLN A 80 -5.91 -0.91 -6.03
CA GLN A 80 -5.45 -0.10 -4.91
C GLN A 80 -6.16 -0.47 -3.60
N ALA A 81 -7.47 -0.77 -3.63
CA ALA A 81 -8.19 -1.12 -2.40
C ALA A 81 -7.70 -2.47 -1.83
N SER A 82 -7.40 -3.44 -2.69
CA SER A 82 -6.74 -4.69 -2.29
C SER A 82 -5.36 -4.46 -1.67
N TRP A 83 -4.58 -3.53 -2.24
CA TRP A 83 -3.27 -3.16 -1.68
C TRP A 83 -3.41 -2.52 -0.31
N ASP A 84 -4.25 -1.50 -0.19
CA ASP A 84 -4.48 -0.75 1.05
C ASP A 84 -4.97 -1.66 2.16
N ALA A 85 -5.89 -2.59 1.87
CA ALA A 85 -6.38 -3.54 2.85
C ALA A 85 -5.25 -4.45 3.40
N LYS A 86 -4.37 -4.95 2.52
CA LYS A 86 -3.25 -5.82 2.93
C LYS A 86 -2.16 -5.05 3.65
N ALA A 87 -1.81 -3.87 3.16
CA ALA A 87 -0.78 -3.03 3.77
C ALA A 87 -1.25 -2.51 5.14
N LYS A 88 -2.52 -2.12 5.27
CA LYS A 88 -3.12 -1.73 6.54
C LYS A 88 -3.07 -2.85 7.58
N ALA A 89 -3.45 -4.08 7.20
CA ALA A 89 -3.38 -5.22 8.11
C ALA A 89 -1.95 -5.48 8.63
N LEU A 90 -0.93 -5.28 7.78
CA LEU A 90 0.47 -5.37 8.21
C LEU A 90 0.85 -4.24 9.18
N VAL A 91 0.49 -2.99 8.88
CA VAL A 91 0.78 -1.83 9.73
C VAL A 91 0.13 -1.99 11.10
N GLU A 92 -1.18 -2.28 11.13
CA GLU A 92 -1.93 -2.43 12.39
C GLU A 92 -1.38 -3.59 13.24
N ALA A 93 -1.01 -4.71 12.63
CA ALA A 93 -0.43 -5.83 13.36
C ALA A 93 0.96 -5.48 13.94
N ALA A 94 1.81 -4.79 13.17
CA ALA A 94 3.14 -4.37 13.62
C ALA A 94 3.05 -3.31 14.73
N GLU A 95 2.16 -2.33 14.61
CA GLU A 95 1.87 -1.35 15.66
C GLU A 95 1.30 -2.03 16.92
N GLY A 96 0.45 -3.04 16.75
CA GLY A 96 -0.04 -3.86 17.85
C GLY A 96 1.08 -4.56 18.61
N VAL A 97 2.08 -5.11 17.91
CA VAL A 97 3.28 -5.69 18.56
C VAL A 97 4.04 -4.60 19.33
N GLN A 98 4.27 -3.44 18.72
CA GLN A 98 4.96 -2.32 19.36
C GLN A 98 4.23 -1.81 20.61
N ALA A 99 2.91 -1.83 20.59
CA ALA A 99 2.05 -1.45 21.71
C ALA A 99 1.90 -2.56 22.77
N GLY A 100 2.49 -3.73 22.57
CA GLY A 100 2.34 -4.88 23.49
C GLY A 100 0.92 -5.47 23.50
N THR A 101 0.16 -5.28 22.41
CA THR A 101 -1.20 -5.82 22.30
C THR A 101 -1.17 -7.33 22.17
N ALA A 102 -1.96 -8.01 23.01
CA ALA A 102 -2.04 -9.46 23.02
C ALA A 102 -2.50 -9.99 21.67
N GLY A 103 -1.81 -11.02 21.15
CA GLY A 103 -2.13 -11.66 19.88
C GLY A 103 -1.59 -10.94 18.63
N SER A 104 -1.00 -9.74 18.74
CA SER A 104 -0.51 -9.00 17.58
C SER A 104 0.66 -9.69 16.86
N GLY A 105 1.50 -10.48 17.54
CA GLY A 105 2.53 -11.29 16.88
C GLY A 105 1.96 -12.38 15.96
N ALA A 106 0.86 -13.02 16.39
CA ALA A 106 0.14 -13.99 15.57
C ALA A 106 -0.58 -13.31 14.40
N ALA A 107 -1.21 -12.16 14.64
CA ALA A 107 -1.81 -11.34 13.59
C ALA A 107 -0.76 -10.90 12.56
N LEU A 108 0.42 -10.48 13.00
CA LEU A 108 1.53 -10.09 12.12
C LEU A 108 2.02 -11.29 11.31
N THR A 109 2.20 -12.45 11.95
CA THR A 109 2.56 -13.70 11.24
C THR A 109 1.56 -14.02 10.12
N ALA A 110 0.26 -13.92 10.40
CA ALA A 110 -0.78 -14.16 9.41
C ALA A 110 -0.77 -13.11 8.27
N ALA A 111 -0.46 -11.86 8.59
CA ALA A 111 -0.37 -10.77 7.63
C ALA A 111 0.88 -10.84 6.74
N LEU A 112 1.98 -11.45 7.21
CA LEU A 112 3.22 -11.72 6.45
C LEU A 112 3.03 -12.83 5.39
N ASN A 113 1.95 -12.74 4.61
CA ASN A 113 1.55 -13.71 3.61
C ASN A 113 2.05 -13.31 2.21
N CYS A 114 3.29 -13.69 1.91
CA CYS A 114 3.96 -13.42 0.64
C CYS A 114 3.10 -13.81 -0.58
N GLY A 115 2.39 -14.93 -0.52
CA GLY A 115 1.59 -15.45 -1.64
C GLY A 115 0.33 -14.61 -1.91
N ALA A 116 -0.40 -14.26 -0.86
CA ALA A 116 -1.64 -13.48 -0.98
C ALA A 116 -1.38 -12.07 -1.54
N CYS A 117 -0.23 -11.48 -1.22
CA CYS A 117 0.14 -10.16 -1.73
C CYS A 117 0.74 -10.25 -3.14
N HIS A 118 1.70 -11.15 -3.37
CA HIS A 118 2.38 -11.23 -4.66
C HIS A 118 1.49 -11.70 -5.82
N LYS A 119 0.49 -12.54 -5.58
CA LYS A 119 -0.46 -12.95 -6.64
C LYS A 119 -1.21 -11.75 -7.24
N ALA A 120 -1.54 -10.76 -6.42
CA ALA A 120 -2.30 -9.59 -6.84
C ALA A 120 -1.41 -8.41 -7.28
N HIS A 121 -0.27 -8.21 -6.61
CA HIS A 121 0.44 -6.92 -6.67
C HIS A 121 1.90 -6.99 -7.09
N LYS A 122 2.47 -8.19 -7.28
CA LYS A 122 3.86 -8.29 -7.75
C LYS A 122 3.93 -7.90 -9.23
N GLY A 123 4.82 -6.95 -9.53
CA GLY A 123 5.24 -6.57 -10.88
C GLY A 123 6.59 -7.18 -11.25
#